data_AF-A0A478FPS3-F1
#
_entry.id   AF-A0A478FPS3-F1
#
_cell.length_a   1.000
_cell.length_b   1.000
_cell.length_c   1.000
_cell.angle_alpha   90.00
_cell.angle_beta   90.00
_cell.angle_gamma   90.00
#
_symmetry.space_group_name_H-M   'P 1'
#
loop_
_entity.id
_entity.type
_entity.pdbx_description
1 polymer ?
#
loop_
_entity_poly.entity_id
_entity_poly.type
_entity_poly.pdbx_seq_one_letter_code
_entity_poly.pdbx_strand_id
1 'polypeptide(L)'
;MTPQAAAGIGVGAIAVGGTGIGAYMLANNSSYPITLEVFLQGKEISDDNKTNYTGEGKLGSEVQNRKLLVAGVEENKDWWNKRYEKSKEKSGAKLDGAKSAAFKEVTSGYGTDEHTSLNKVCDSHYKKPKTEFKGDATGATLKADLKLDVEKFCTLNGNGSLIV
;
A
#
# COMPACT_ATOMS: atom_id res chain seq x y z
N MET A 1 -7.69 38.81 -20.49
CA MET A 1 -8.45 37.72 -19.84
C MET A 1 -7.56 36.49 -19.89
N THR A 2 -7.10 36.07 -18.72
CA THR A 2 -6.14 34.98 -18.48
C THR A 2 -6.78 33.61 -18.75
N PRO A 3 -6.04 32.63 -19.30
CA PRO A 3 -6.55 31.28 -19.49
C PRO A 3 -6.61 30.52 -18.15
N GLN A 4 -7.75 29.92 -17.83
CA GLN A 4 -7.84 28.86 -16.84
C GLN A 4 -7.30 27.57 -17.47
N ALA A 5 -6.02 27.28 -17.20
CA ALA A 5 -5.46 25.97 -17.45
C ALA A 5 -6.03 24.99 -16.40
N ALA A 6 -6.85 24.06 -16.85
CA ALA A 6 -7.20 22.89 -16.06
C ALA A 6 -5.94 22.04 -15.88
N ALA A 7 -5.34 22.11 -14.69
CA ALA A 7 -4.30 21.20 -14.25
C ALA A 7 -4.92 19.81 -14.00
N GLY A 8 -5.09 19.05 -15.09
CA GLY A 8 -5.34 17.62 -15.00
C GLY A 8 -4.10 16.97 -14.41
N ILE A 9 -4.21 16.49 -13.17
CA ILE A 9 -3.16 15.75 -12.48
C ILE A 9 -2.93 14.47 -13.30
N GLY A 10 -1.87 14.49 -14.11
CA GLY A 10 -1.34 13.30 -14.74
C GLY A 10 -0.86 12.37 -13.64
N VAL A 11 -1.64 11.32 -13.35
CA VAL A 11 -1.18 10.19 -12.55
C VAL A 11 -0.14 9.48 -13.40
N GLY A 12 1.11 9.90 -13.25
CA GLY A 12 2.25 9.24 -13.87
C GLY A 12 2.34 7.83 -13.30
N ALA A 13 2.12 6.84 -14.16
CA ALA A 13 2.44 5.46 -13.87
C ALA A 13 3.94 5.37 -13.59
N ILE A 14 4.31 5.12 -12.34
CA ILE A 14 5.71 4.83 -12.00
C ILE A 14 5.83 3.32 -11.95
N ALA A 15 6.29 2.76 -13.07
CA ALA A 15 6.88 1.44 -13.10
C ALA A 15 8.12 1.47 -12.19
N VAL A 16 7.95 1.14 -10.91
CA VAL A 16 9.04 0.86 -9.99
C VAL A 16 9.61 -0.52 -10.39
N GLY A 17 10.30 -0.56 -11.52
CA GLY A 17 11.23 -1.62 -11.87
C GLY A 17 12.61 -1.15 -11.43
N GLY A 18 13.20 -1.82 -10.46
CA GLY A 18 14.48 -1.40 -9.92
C GLY A 18 15.10 -2.47 -9.03
N THR A 19 15.93 -3.30 -9.64
CA THR A 19 17.07 -3.95 -9.00
C THR A 19 17.85 -2.91 -8.20
N GLY A 20 17.95 -3.04 -6.88
CA GLY A 20 18.76 -2.10 -6.08
C GLY A 20 18.89 -2.47 -4.62
N ILE A 21 17.80 -2.92 -3.97
CA ILE A 21 17.79 -3.10 -2.51
C ILE A 21 18.62 -4.31 -1.99
N GLY A 22 19.59 -4.80 -2.76
CA GLY A 22 20.42 -5.94 -2.43
C GLY A 22 21.34 -5.72 -1.22
N ALA A 23 22.00 -4.57 -1.06
CA ALA A 23 23.10 -4.51 -0.09
C ALA A 23 22.66 -4.39 1.40
N TYR A 24 21.59 -3.64 1.70
CA TYR A 24 21.10 -3.50 3.08
C TYR A 24 20.17 -4.65 3.50
N MET A 25 19.60 -5.39 2.54
CA MET A 25 18.60 -6.44 2.80
C MET A 25 19.18 -7.87 2.82
N LEU A 26 20.39 -8.09 2.31
CA LEU A 26 21.06 -9.40 2.34
C LEU A 26 21.48 -9.86 3.75
N ALA A 27 21.37 -9.01 4.78
CA ALA A 27 21.69 -9.37 6.17
C ALA A 27 20.49 -9.87 7.01
N ASN A 28 19.24 -9.69 6.55
CA ASN A 28 18.05 -10.11 7.31
C ASN A 28 17.39 -11.34 6.70
N ASN A 29 17.77 -12.50 7.25
CA ASN A 29 17.29 -13.83 6.92
C ASN A 29 15.75 -13.98 7.13
N SER A 30 15.01 -13.95 6.01
CA SER A 30 13.85 -14.78 5.61
C SER A 30 12.60 -15.00 6.50
N SER A 31 12.35 -14.28 7.61
CA SER A 31 11.11 -14.50 8.40
C SER A 31 10.12 -13.32 8.45
N TYR A 32 10.56 -12.10 8.15
CA TYR A 32 9.72 -10.91 8.28
C TYR A 32 9.82 -10.05 7.02
N PRO A 33 8.69 -9.61 6.44
CA PRO A 33 8.72 -8.78 5.24
C PRO A 33 9.25 -7.38 5.58
N ILE A 34 9.78 -6.70 4.56
CA ILE A 34 10.24 -5.32 4.64
C ILE A 34 9.04 -4.41 4.85
N THR A 35 9.08 -3.62 5.92
CA THR A 35 8.05 -2.61 6.19
C THR A 35 8.27 -1.37 5.34
N LEU A 36 7.25 -0.52 5.24
CA LEU A 36 7.33 0.76 4.56
C LEU A 36 8.40 1.67 5.22
N GLU A 37 8.62 1.55 6.54
CA GLU A 37 9.69 2.27 7.23
C GLU A 37 11.07 1.89 6.70
N VAL A 38 11.37 0.58 6.65
CA VAL A 38 12.66 0.07 6.17
C VAL A 38 12.87 0.43 4.70
N PHE A 39 11.83 0.31 3.87
CA PHE A 39 11.87 0.71 2.47
C PHE A 39 12.27 2.19 2.32
N LEU A 40 11.61 3.09 3.04
CA LEU A 40 11.85 4.54 2.94
C LEU A 40 13.19 5.00 3.51
N GLN A 41 13.82 4.20 4.37
CA GLN A 41 15.20 4.42 4.84
C GLN A 41 16.25 3.97 3.82
N GLY A 42 15.86 3.25 2.76
CA GLY A 42 16.73 2.84 1.67
C GLY A 42 17.41 4.04 1.00
N LYS A 43 18.73 3.96 0.83
CA LYS A 43 19.54 5.01 0.21
C LYS A 43 19.26 5.22 -1.28
N GLU A 44 18.64 4.23 -1.93
CA GLU A 44 18.39 4.21 -3.37
C GLU A 44 17.00 4.73 -3.77
N ILE A 45 16.11 4.95 -2.79
CA ILE A 45 14.87 5.68 -3.04
C ILE A 45 15.21 7.17 -3.16
N SER A 46 14.86 7.77 -4.29
CA SER A 46 14.90 9.21 -4.49
C SER A 46 13.99 9.94 -3.49
N ASP A 47 14.37 11.14 -3.07
CA ASP A 47 13.58 11.92 -2.11
C ASP A 47 12.17 12.24 -2.65
N ASP A 48 12.03 12.45 -3.97
CA ASP A 48 10.73 12.58 -4.62
C ASP A 48 9.84 11.34 -4.40
N ASN A 49 10.42 10.14 -4.48
CA ASN A 49 9.69 8.92 -4.18
C ASN A 49 9.37 8.76 -2.69
N LYS A 50 10.18 9.31 -1.78
CA LYS A 50 9.86 9.31 -0.34
C LYS A 50 8.68 10.23 -0.04
N THR A 51 8.68 11.45 -0.59
CA THR A 51 7.60 12.43 -0.40
C THR A 51 6.25 11.95 -0.94
N ASN A 52 6.24 11.00 -1.87
CA ASN A 52 5.02 10.30 -2.29
C ASN A 52 4.32 9.57 -1.14
N TYR A 53 5.04 9.13 -0.13
CA TYR A 53 4.49 8.51 1.09
C TYR A 53 4.50 9.46 2.28
N THR A 54 5.53 10.30 2.41
CA THR A 54 5.78 11.11 3.60
C THR A 54 5.27 12.54 3.51
N GLY A 55 4.70 12.96 2.37
CA GLY A 55 4.03 14.24 2.23
C GLY A 55 2.94 14.43 3.29
N GLU A 56 2.74 15.69 3.71
CA GLU A 56 1.85 16.02 4.82
C GLU A 56 0.45 15.44 4.63
N GLY A 57 -0.08 14.85 5.71
CA GLY A 57 -1.44 14.32 5.74
C GLY A 57 -1.62 12.97 5.02
N LYS A 58 -0.59 12.35 4.45
CA LYS A 58 -0.68 11.00 3.83
C LYS A 58 -0.65 9.88 4.86
N LEU A 59 -1.20 8.71 4.52
CA LEU A 59 -1.21 7.56 5.43
C LEU A 59 0.21 7.10 5.80
N GLY A 60 1.12 7.06 4.81
CA GLY A 60 2.53 6.70 4.97
C GLY A 60 3.38 7.77 5.67
N SER A 61 2.85 8.97 5.93
CA SER A 61 3.57 10.03 6.65
C SER A 61 3.67 9.74 8.15
N GLU A 62 2.79 8.90 8.68
CA GLU A 62 2.77 8.48 10.07
C GLU A 62 3.82 7.40 10.34
N VAL A 63 4.80 7.71 11.20
CA VAL A 63 5.87 6.78 11.59
C VAL A 63 5.32 5.45 12.10
N GLN A 64 4.25 5.50 12.92
CA GLN A 64 3.64 4.30 13.50
C GLN A 64 2.99 3.43 12.43
N ASN A 65 2.35 4.03 11.42
CA ASN A 65 1.78 3.28 10.30
C ASN A 65 2.89 2.61 9.49
N ARG A 66 3.99 3.32 9.19
CA ARG A 66 5.10 2.76 8.38
C ARG A 66 5.74 1.50 8.96
N LYS A 67 5.71 1.35 10.28
CA LYS A 67 6.20 0.15 10.99
C LYS A 67 5.29 -1.07 10.81
N LEU A 68 4.02 -0.83 10.49
CA LEU A 68 3.01 -1.88 10.31
C LEU A 68 2.80 -2.22 8.84
N LEU A 69 2.83 -1.21 7.97
CA LEU A 69 2.59 -1.34 6.53
C LEU A 69 3.73 -2.10 5.85
N VAL A 70 3.40 -3.09 5.02
CA VAL A 70 4.38 -3.87 4.27
C VAL A 70 4.69 -3.20 2.94
N ALA A 71 5.97 -3.09 2.57
CA ALA A 71 6.34 -2.43 1.32
C ALA A 71 6.00 -3.29 0.08
N GLY A 72 5.59 -2.64 -1.02
CA GLY A 72 5.26 -3.27 -2.29
C GLY A 72 6.46 -3.69 -3.16
N VAL A 73 7.60 -4.04 -2.53
CA VAL A 73 8.89 -4.36 -3.19
C VAL A 73 9.05 -5.83 -3.53
N GLU A 74 9.96 -6.14 -4.46
CA GLU A 74 10.16 -7.50 -4.98
C GLU A 74 10.61 -8.49 -3.91
N GLU A 75 11.41 -8.04 -2.94
CA GLU A 75 11.85 -8.83 -1.80
C GLU A 75 10.68 -9.33 -0.93
N ASN A 76 9.52 -8.65 -0.99
CA ASN A 76 8.30 -9.05 -0.30
C ASN A 76 7.36 -9.91 -1.15
N LYS A 77 7.74 -10.28 -2.38
CA LYS A 77 6.89 -11.04 -3.31
C LYS A 77 6.27 -12.28 -2.68
N ASP A 78 7.08 -13.10 -2.02
CA ASP A 78 6.60 -14.33 -1.37
C ASP A 78 5.66 -14.04 -0.20
N TRP A 79 5.90 -12.97 0.55
CA TRP A 79 5.01 -12.55 1.63
C TRP A 79 3.66 -12.11 1.08
N TRP A 80 3.64 -11.28 0.04
CA TRP A 80 2.41 -10.81 -0.59
C TRP A 80 1.58 -11.96 -1.18
N ASN A 81 2.23 -12.89 -1.87
CA ASN A 81 1.58 -14.09 -2.39
C ASN A 81 1.00 -14.95 -1.25
N LYS A 82 1.77 -15.20 -0.18
CA LYS A 82 1.27 -15.94 0.99
C LYS A 82 0.13 -15.20 1.70
N ARG A 83 0.19 -13.87 1.80
CA ARG A 83 -0.86 -13.05 2.42
C ARG A 83 -2.15 -13.17 1.63
N TYR A 84 -2.09 -13.03 0.30
CA TYR A 84 -3.21 -13.21 -0.60
C TYR A 84 -3.79 -14.63 -0.50
N GLU A 85 -2.96 -15.66 -0.60
CA GLU A 85 -3.40 -17.06 -0.51
C GLU A 85 -4.08 -17.40 0.83
N LYS A 86 -3.61 -16.84 1.94
CA LYS A 86 -4.26 -16.99 3.25
C LYS A 86 -5.56 -16.20 3.38
N SER A 87 -5.75 -15.19 2.54
CA SER A 87 -6.86 -14.25 2.62
C SER A 87 -7.88 -14.45 1.52
N LYS A 88 -7.69 -15.39 0.59
CA LYS A 88 -8.64 -15.64 -0.49
C LYS A 88 -9.79 -16.52 -0.03
N GLU A 89 -10.92 -16.38 -0.70
CA GLU A 89 -12.07 -17.26 -0.52
C GLU A 89 -11.68 -18.71 -0.88
N LYS A 90 -12.19 -19.70 -0.13
CA LYS A 90 -11.87 -21.13 -0.36
C LYS A 90 -12.19 -21.61 -1.78
N SER A 91 -13.15 -20.97 -2.44
CA SER A 91 -13.66 -21.33 -3.77
C SER A 91 -13.36 -20.27 -4.84
N GLY A 92 -12.57 -19.24 -4.53
CA GLY A 92 -12.42 -18.07 -5.39
C GLY A 92 -10.99 -17.53 -5.51
N ALA A 93 -10.82 -16.63 -6.47
CA ALA A 93 -9.60 -15.84 -6.68
C ALA A 93 -9.78 -14.41 -6.15
N LYS A 94 -10.58 -14.22 -5.10
CA LYS A 94 -10.87 -12.92 -4.50
C LYS A 94 -10.58 -12.97 -3.00
N LEU A 95 -10.28 -11.81 -2.43
CA LEU A 95 -10.04 -11.66 -1.00
C LEU A 95 -11.32 -11.87 -0.20
N ASP A 96 -11.29 -12.85 0.70
CA ASP A 96 -12.35 -13.17 1.65
C ASP A 96 -12.58 -12.02 2.64
N GLY A 97 -13.84 -11.58 2.73
CA GLY A 97 -14.26 -10.49 3.60
C GLY A 97 -13.59 -9.15 3.29
N ALA A 98 -13.21 -8.89 2.04
CA ALA A 98 -12.89 -7.54 1.57
C ALA A 98 -14.18 -6.71 1.50
N LYS A 99 -14.15 -5.50 2.05
CA LYS A 99 -15.35 -4.65 2.18
C LYS A 99 -15.38 -3.52 1.15
N SER A 100 -14.24 -2.88 0.93
CA SER A 100 -14.04 -1.79 -0.01
C SER A 100 -13.92 -2.29 -1.45
N ALA A 101 -14.30 -1.44 -2.41
CA ALA A 101 -14.25 -1.77 -3.83
C ALA A 101 -12.83 -2.12 -4.30
N ALA A 102 -11.82 -1.34 -3.85
CA ALA A 102 -10.42 -1.54 -4.24
C ALA A 102 -9.89 -2.94 -3.90
N PHE A 103 -10.28 -3.53 -2.76
CA PHE A 103 -9.80 -4.85 -2.35
C PHE A 103 -10.66 -6.00 -2.91
N LYS A 104 -11.87 -5.73 -3.37
CA LYS A 104 -12.74 -6.72 -4.05
C LYS A 104 -12.26 -7.08 -5.46
N GLU A 105 -11.45 -6.22 -6.07
CA GLU A 105 -10.86 -6.40 -7.40
C GLU A 105 -9.51 -7.12 -7.37
N VAL A 106 -8.93 -7.34 -6.18
CA VAL A 106 -7.65 -8.04 -6.04
C VAL A 106 -7.77 -9.50 -6.42
N THR A 107 -6.92 -9.93 -7.37
CA THR A 107 -6.87 -11.30 -7.89
C THR A 107 -5.48 -11.94 -7.77
N SER A 108 -4.49 -11.21 -7.26
CA SER A 108 -3.14 -11.71 -7.03
C SER A 108 -2.48 -11.04 -5.82
N GLY A 109 -1.48 -11.70 -5.24
CA GLY A 109 -0.71 -11.14 -4.12
C GLY A 109 0.33 -10.13 -4.57
N TYR A 110 1.31 -10.59 -5.35
CA TYR A 110 2.34 -9.73 -5.93
C TYR A 110 2.19 -9.63 -7.44
N GLY A 111 2.24 -8.41 -7.96
CA GLY A 111 2.23 -8.13 -9.38
C GLY A 111 2.56 -6.67 -9.69
N THR A 112 2.32 -6.31 -10.95
CA THR A 112 2.57 -4.97 -11.49
C THR A 112 1.30 -4.18 -11.73
N ASP A 113 0.13 -4.82 -11.66
CA ASP A 113 -1.16 -4.19 -11.92
C ASP A 113 -1.66 -3.41 -10.69
N GLU A 114 -1.98 -2.14 -10.88
CA GLU A 114 -2.30 -1.20 -9.79
C GLU A 114 -3.66 -1.46 -9.14
N HIS A 115 -4.55 -2.21 -9.80
CA HIS A 115 -5.93 -2.43 -9.36
C HIS A 115 -6.17 -3.85 -8.84
N THR A 116 -5.40 -4.83 -9.33
CA THR A 116 -5.66 -6.25 -9.07
C THR A 116 -4.53 -6.96 -8.33
N SER A 117 -3.36 -6.34 -8.20
CA SER A 117 -2.24 -6.89 -7.42
C SER A 117 -2.22 -6.30 -6.01
N LEU A 118 -2.31 -7.14 -4.99
CA LEU A 118 -2.43 -6.69 -3.60
C LEU A 118 -1.30 -5.75 -3.17
N ASN A 119 -0.05 -6.07 -3.54
CA ASN A 119 1.11 -5.22 -3.26
C ASN A 119 0.94 -3.79 -3.82
N LYS A 120 0.40 -3.64 -5.03
CA LYS A 120 0.21 -2.34 -5.68
C LYS A 120 -1.02 -1.60 -5.17
N VAL A 121 -2.12 -2.31 -4.93
CA VAL A 121 -3.33 -1.74 -4.30
C VAL A 121 -2.95 -1.14 -2.94
N CYS A 122 -2.29 -1.91 -2.08
CA CYS A 122 -1.81 -1.44 -0.79
C CYS A 122 -0.88 -0.23 -0.92
N ASP A 123 0.13 -0.32 -1.78
CA ASP A 123 1.10 0.76 -2.02
C ASP A 123 0.43 2.08 -2.46
N SER A 124 -0.57 1.98 -3.35
CA SER A 124 -1.36 3.14 -3.80
C SER A 124 -2.08 3.83 -2.63
N HIS A 125 -2.60 3.06 -1.68
CA HIS A 125 -3.33 3.58 -0.53
C HIS A 125 -2.43 4.23 0.52
N TYR A 126 -1.17 3.80 0.64
CA TYR A 126 -0.21 4.44 1.55
C TYR A 126 0.10 5.89 1.16
N LYS A 127 0.02 6.18 -0.13
CA LYS A 127 0.27 7.50 -0.72
C LYS A 127 -0.93 8.44 -0.62
N LYS A 128 -2.12 7.93 -0.26
CA LYS A 128 -3.36 8.72 -0.18
C LYS A 128 -3.42 9.55 1.11
N PRO A 129 -4.15 10.68 1.10
CA PRO A 129 -4.46 11.45 2.30
C PRO A 129 -5.19 10.61 3.35
N LYS A 130 -4.90 10.81 4.63
CA LYS A 130 -5.56 10.13 5.75
C LYS A 130 -7.06 10.41 5.82
N THR A 131 -7.52 11.54 5.27
CA THR A 131 -8.94 11.91 5.17
C THR A 131 -9.76 10.94 4.30
N GLU A 132 -9.10 10.19 3.40
CA GLU A 132 -9.71 9.10 2.63
C GLU A 132 -10.08 7.88 3.50
N PHE A 133 -9.59 7.84 4.74
CA PHE A 133 -9.79 6.76 5.71
C PHE A 133 -10.60 7.21 6.93
N LYS A 134 -10.96 8.50 7.02
CA LYS A 134 -11.85 9.05 8.06
C LYS A 134 -13.27 9.09 7.55
N GLY A 135 -14.15 8.30 8.17
CA GLY A 135 -15.56 8.36 7.83
C GLY A 135 -16.22 9.69 8.21
N ASP A 136 -17.01 10.26 7.31
CA ASP A 136 -17.93 11.39 7.54
C ASP A 136 -19.38 10.94 7.27
N ALA A 137 -20.39 11.68 7.73
CA ALA A 137 -21.79 11.23 7.80
C ALA A 137 -22.40 10.69 6.48
N THR A 138 -21.82 11.00 5.31
CA THR A 138 -22.34 10.60 3.99
C THR A 138 -21.44 9.58 3.28
N GLY A 139 -20.20 9.36 3.74
CA GLY A 139 -19.24 8.37 3.19
C GLY A 139 -18.58 7.48 4.24
N ALA A 140 -19.09 7.50 5.49
CA ALA A 140 -18.44 6.93 6.66
C ALA A 140 -18.09 5.46 6.50
N THR A 141 -19.04 4.68 6.01
CA THR A 141 -18.90 3.24 5.86
C THR A 141 -17.84 2.89 4.83
N LEU A 142 -17.79 3.59 3.69
CA LEU A 142 -16.84 3.29 2.61
C LEU A 142 -15.39 3.59 3.02
N LYS A 143 -15.15 4.72 3.66
CA LYS A 143 -13.82 5.12 4.14
C LYS A 143 -13.36 4.25 5.33
N ALA A 144 -14.28 3.89 6.22
CA ALA A 144 -14.01 2.96 7.32
C ALA A 144 -13.72 1.54 6.82
N ASP A 145 -14.47 1.05 5.84
CA ASP A 145 -14.24 -0.24 5.20
C ASP A 145 -12.89 -0.27 4.49
N LEU A 146 -12.52 0.82 3.81
CA LEU A 146 -11.20 0.94 3.20
C LEU A 146 -10.08 0.90 4.26
N LYS A 147 -10.24 1.61 5.39
CA LYS A 147 -9.28 1.55 6.50
C LYS A 147 -9.13 0.12 7.02
N LEU A 148 -10.24 -0.57 7.27
CA LEU A 148 -10.25 -1.94 7.77
C LEU A 148 -9.58 -2.90 6.79
N ASP A 149 -9.81 -2.73 5.48
CA ASP A 149 -9.17 -3.56 4.46
C ASP A 149 -7.66 -3.27 4.38
N VAL A 150 -7.21 -2.02 4.48
CA VAL A 150 -5.76 -1.72 4.53
C VAL A 150 -5.14 -2.31 5.80
N GLU A 151 -5.78 -2.17 6.96
CA GLU A 151 -5.32 -2.81 8.20
C GLU A 151 -5.24 -4.33 8.07
N LYS A 152 -6.28 -4.94 7.48
CA LYS A 152 -6.37 -6.38 7.28
C LYS A 152 -5.33 -6.85 6.28
N PHE A 153 -5.28 -6.33 5.07
CA PHE A 153 -4.50 -6.97 4.01
C PHE A 153 -3.09 -6.42 3.86
N CYS A 154 -2.83 -5.18 4.30
CA CYS A 154 -1.60 -4.46 3.99
C CYS A 154 -0.62 -4.34 5.17
N THR A 155 -0.96 -4.86 6.35
CA THR A 155 -0.10 -4.82 7.55
C THR A 155 0.54 -6.18 7.85
N LEU A 156 1.65 -6.17 8.60
CA LEU A 156 2.43 -7.34 9.00
C LEU A 156 1.57 -8.49 9.57
N ASN A 157 0.65 -8.15 10.48
CA ASN A 157 -0.12 -9.12 11.25
C ASN A 157 -1.57 -9.27 10.73
N GLY A 158 -1.93 -8.50 9.69
CA GLY A 158 -3.29 -8.38 9.23
C GLY A 158 -4.27 -7.85 10.27
N ASN A 159 -3.73 -7.11 11.23
CA ASN A 159 -4.42 -6.34 12.23
C ASN A 159 -3.58 -5.09 12.53
N GLY A 160 -4.24 -4.00 12.90
CA GLY A 160 -3.56 -2.75 13.17
C GLY A 160 -4.55 -1.69 13.59
N SER A 161 -4.04 -0.61 14.17
CA SER A 161 -4.79 0.62 14.37
C SER A 161 -4.03 1.71 13.65
N LEU A 162 -4.34 1.88 12.36
CA LEU A 162 -3.72 2.91 11.55
C LEU A 162 -4.18 4.27 12.05
N ILE A 163 -3.20 5.15 12.24
CA ILE A 163 -3.42 6.55 12.56
C ILE A 163 -3.89 7.23 11.29
N VAL A 164 -5.13 7.71 11.32
CA VAL A 164 -5.78 8.46 10.24
C VAL A 164 -6.10 9.84 10.77
#